data_AF-A0A7C8YDJ3-F1
#
_entry.id   AF-A0A7C8YDJ3-F1
#
_cell.length_a   1.000
_cell.length_b   1.000
_cell.length_c   1.000
_cell.angle_alpha   90.00
_cell.angle_beta   90.00
_cell.angle_gamma   90.00
#
_symmetry.space_group_name_H-M   'P 1'
#
loop_
_entity.id
_entity.type
_entity.pdbx_description
1 polymer ?
#
loop_
_entity_poly.entity_id
_entity_poly.type
_entity_poly.pdbx_seq_one_letter_code
_entity_poly.pdbx_strand_id
1 'polypeptide(L)'
;HDVAHEGETGKTFRANFHDREGRTVLIVRVGKQNTKGVEGNIRHYLYLLENAILNLPEGQEQMIWLIDFSDVSIHTYISVRLAQEIIHILQNHYPGRLTVAFLYNPPKIFEAFWKVIKYFLDPTTSKNTQFVYPKNKESVELMKSYFDMENLPKAFGGNATLEYNHEEFSKLMAEDEKKAAKFWGFDE
;
A
#
# COMPACT_ATOMS: atom_id res chain seq x y z
N HIS A 1 -12.72 -16.97 -3.27
CA HIS A 1 -12.38 -17.51 -1.94
C HIS A 1 -10.98 -17.09 -1.49
N ASP A 2 -9.93 -17.28 -2.30
CA ASP A 2 -8.55 -16.97 -1.86
C ASP A 2 -8.29 -15.48 -1.59
N VAL A 3 -8.75 -14.57 -2.44
CA VAL A 3 -8.49 -13.12 -2.30
C VAL A 3 -9.13 -12.52 -1.04
N ALA A 4 -10.32 -12.99 -0.66
CA ALA A 4 -11.02 -12.53 0.54
C ALA A 4 -10.28 -12.97 1.81
N HIS A 5 -9.80 -14.22 1.84
CA HIS A 5 -9.03 -14.75 2.96
C HIS A 5 -7.73 -13.97 3.21
N GLU A 6 -7.04 -13.59 2.13
CA GLU A 6 -5.84 -12.77 2.22
C GLU A 6 -6.12 -11.37 2.82
N GLY A 7 -7.34 -10.84 2.66
CA GLY A 7 -7.75 -9.52 3.13
C GLY A 7 -8.27 -9.45 4.58
N GLU A 8 -8.47 -10.59 5.26
CA GLU A 8 -9.12 -10.67 6.58
C GLU A 8 -8.46 -9.81 7.67
N THR A 9 -7.15 -9.60 7.59
CA THR A 9 -6.38 -8.85 8.61
C THR A 9 -6.16 -7.38 8.28
N GLY A 10 -6.63 -6.90 7.13
CA GLY A 10 -6.36 -5.55 6.66
C GLY A 10 -4.87 -5.29 6.38
N LYS A 11 -4.15 -6.32 5.90
CA LYS A 11 -2.73 -6.21 5.56
C LYS A 11 -2.46 -5.33 4.33
N THR A 12 -3.44 -5.16 3.46
CA THR A 12 -3.38 -4.22 2.35
C THR A 12 -4.79 -3.70 2.09
N PHE A 13 -4.94 -2.40 1.88
CA PHE A 13 -6.23 -1.78 1.57
C PHE A 13 -6.04 -0.38 0.98
N ARG A 14 -7.03 0.07 0.19
CA ARG A 14 -7.13 1.46 -0.25
C ARG A 14 -7.59 2.34 0.92
N ALA A 15 -6.88 3.43 1.18
CA ALA A 15 -7.30 4.39 2.19
C ALA A 15 -8.54 5.17 1.75
N ASN A 16 -9.31 5.64 2.72
CA ASN A 16 -10.44 6.56 2.50
C ASN A 16 -10.01 8.05 2.48
N PHE A 17 -8.71 8.32 2.62
CA PHE A 17 -8.12 9.64 2.51
C PHE A 17 -7.17 9.70 1.31
N HIS A 18 -6.86 10.93 0.91
CA HIS A 18 -5.97 11.22 -0.20
C HIS A 18 -4.76 12.01 0.28
N ASP A 19 -3.72 12.06 -0.54
CA ASP A 19 -2.68 13.04 -0.35
C ASP A 19 -3.16 14.45 -0.78
N ARG A 20 -2.31 15.46 -0.61
CA ARG A 20 -2.64 16.87 -0.92
C ARG A 20 -2.94 17.11 -2.40
N GLU A 21 -2.48 16.24 -3.29
CA GLU A 21 -2.74 16.30 -4.74
C GLU A 21 -3.96 15.45 -5.15
N GLY A 22 -4.71 14.92 -4.17
CA GLY A 22 -5.89 14.10 -4.41
C GLY A 22 -5.57 12.66 -4.84
N ARG A 23 -4.31 12.23 -4.80
CA ARG A 23 -3.93 10.87 -5.21
C ARG A 23 -4.44 9.83 -4.22
N THR A 24 -4.93 8.72 -4.76
CA THR A 24 -5.30 7.55 -3.98
C THR A 24 -4.10 7.02 -3.19
N VAL A 25 -4.34 6.61 -1.94
CA VAL A 25 -3.32 6.05 -1.06
C VAL A 25 -3.59 4.56 -0.86
N LEU A 26 -2.60 3.72 -1.16
CA LEU A 26 -2.61 2.30 -0.85
C LEU A 26 -1.81 2.07 0.44
N ILE A 27 -2.43 1.47 1.45
CA ILE A 27 -1.78 1.14 2.73
C ILE A 27 -1.42 -0.34 2.74
N VAL A 28 -0.18 -0.66 3.10
CA VAL A 28 0.32 -2.03 3.31
C VAL A 28 0.81 -2.17 4.74
N ARG A 29 0.17 -2.99 5.57
CA ARG A 29 0.58 -3.27 6.95
C ARG A 29 1.35 -4.58 7.03
N VAL A 30 2.69 -4.48 7.04
CA VAL A 30 3.58 -5.63 6.97
C VAL A 30 3.40 -6.56 8.17
N GLY A 31 3.18 -6.00 9.36
CA GLY A 31 2.93 -6.76 10.59
C GLY A 31 1.61 -7.52 10.63
N LYS A 32 0.69 -7.30 9.68
CA LYS A 32 -0.61 -7.99 9.59
C LYS A 32 -0.61 -9.16 8.62
N GLN A 33 0.54 -9.56 8.08
CA GLN A 33 0.65 -10.70 7.18
C GLN A 33 0.13 -11.99 7.85
N ASN A 34 -0.92 -12.59 7.28
CA ASN A 34 -1.63 -13.74 7.84
C ASN A 34 -1.34 -15.07 7.12
N THR A 35 -0.84 -15.01 5.88
CA THR A 35 -0.57 -16.20 5.07
C THR A 35 0.88 -16.20 4.56
N LYS A 36 1.33 -17.37 4.08
CA LYS A 36 2.65 -17.55 3.43
C LYS A 36 2.54 -17.81 1.93
N GLY A 37 1.32 -17.98 1.40
CA GLY A 37 1.08 -18.35 0.00
C GLY A 37 1.38 -17.19 -0.94
N VAL A 38 2.44 -17.31 -1.75
CA VAL A 38 2.89 -16.23 -2.64
C VAL A 38 1.81 -15.88 -3.67
N GLU A 39 1.21 -16.87 -4.32
CA GLU A 39 0.20 -16.67 -5.37
C GLU A 39 -1.07 -15.99 -4.85
N GLY A 40 -1.59 -16.41 -3.69
CA GLY A 40 -2.75 -15.79 -3.05
C GLY A 40 -2.48 -14.32 -2.71
N ASN A 41 -1.32 -14.03 -2.12
CA ASN A 41 -0.89 -12.66 -1.83
C ASN A 41 -0.77 -11.81 -3.10
N ILE A 42 -0.21 -12.34 -4.19
CA ILE A 42 -0.11 -11.62 -5.47
C ILE A 42 -1.50 -11.30 -6.03
N ARG A 43 -2.42 -12.27 -6.04
CA ARG A 43 -3.80 -12.05 -6.51
C ARG A 43 -4.53 -10.98 -5.70
N HIS A 44 -4.42 -11.07 -4.37
CA HIS A 44 -5.03 -10.09 -3.48
C HIS A 44 -4.47 -8.68 -3.71
N TYR A 45 -3.16 -8.59 -3.91
CA TYR A 45 -2.50 -7.34 -4.18
C TYR A 45 -2.89 -6.72 -5.52
N LEU A 46 -2.90 -7.52 -6.60
CA LEU A 46 -3.32 -7.07 -7.92
C LEU A 46 -4.76 -6.58 -7.91
N TYR A 47 -5.65 -7.30 -7.23
CA TYR A 47 -7.04 -6.88 -7.04
C TYR A 47 -7.11 -5.48 -6.40
N LEU A 48 -6.36 -5.24 -5.33
CA LEU A 48 -6.36 -3.95 -4.65
C LEU A 48 -5.69 -2.83 -5.48
N LEU A 49 -4.67 -3.18 -6.26
CA LEU A 49 -4.03 -2.26 -7.19
C LEU A 49 -5.00 -1.79 -8.27
N GLU A 50 -5.70 -2.72 -8.93
CA GLU A 50 -6.71 -2.38 -9.94
C GLU A 50 -7.84 -1.53 -9.35
N ASN A 51 -8.31 -1.87 -8.16
CA ASN A 51 -9.31 -1.06 -7.47
C ASN A 51 -8.80 0.31 -7.06
N ALA A 52 -7.51 0.46 -6.74
CA ALA A 52 -6.91 1.76 -6.53
C ALA A 52 -6.88 2.58 -7.83
N ILE A 53 -6.51 1.96 -8.96
CA ILE A 53 -6.47 2.61 -10.28
C ILE A 53 -7.87 3.09 -10.70
N LEU A 54 -8.90 2.24 -10.55
CA LEU A 54 -10.29 2.59 -10.90
C LEU A 54 -10.86 3.74 -10.05
N ASN A 55 -10.24 4.05 -8.92
CA ASN A 55 -10.67 5.08 -7.99
C ASN A 55 -9.72 6.28 -7.93
N LEU A 56 -8.77 6.37 -8.86
CA LEU A 56 -8.02 7.59 -9.08
C LEU A 56 -8.96 8.72 -9.53
N PRO A 57 -8.71 9.98 -9.11
CA PRO A 57 -9.40 11.14 -9.66
C PRO A 57 -9.22 11.24 -11.18
N GLU A 58 -10.15 11.92 -11.84
CA GLU A 58 -10.04 12.19 -13.27
C GLU A 58 -8.72 12.92 -13.59
N GLY A 59 -8.00 12.43 -14.60
CA GLY A 59 -6.70 12.97 -15.00
C GLY A 59 -5.53 12.55 -14.11
N GLN A 60 -5.76 11.77 -13.05
CA GLN A 60 -4.69 11.22 -12.20
C GLN A 60 -4.38 9.78 -12.60
N GLU A 61 -3.09 9.49 -12.75
CA GLU A 61 -2.60 8.15 -13.11
C GLU A 61 -1.74 7.51 -12.03
N GLN A 62 -1.32 8.30 -11.04
CA GLN A 62 -0.39 7.91 -10.00
C GLN A 62 -1.02 7.86 -8.61
N MET A 63 -0.43 7.05 -7.75
CA MET A 63 -0.87 6.80 -6.39
C MET A 63 0.31 6.86 -5.40
N ILE A 64 -0.04 6.97 -4.11
CA ILE A 64 0.89 7.00 -2.98
C ILE A 64 0.80 5.69 -2.22
N TRP A 65 1.95 5.17 -1.78
CA TRP A 65 2.00 3.94 -1.02
C TRP A 65 2.50 4.19 0.38
N LEU A 66 1.76 3.72 1.37
CA LEU A 66 2.11 3.83 2.79
C LEU A 66 2.33 2.42 3.34
N ILE A 67 3.59 2.04 3.47
CA ILE A 67 4.00 0.70 3.91
C ILE A 67 4.38 0.79 5.39
N ASP A 68 3.48 0.30 6.25
CA ASP A 68 3.59 0.34 7.70
C ASP A 68 4.35 -0.88 8.24
N PHE A 69 5.48 -0.60 8.90
CA PHE A 69 6.30 -1.58 9.59
C PHE A 69 6.14 -1.54 11.12
N SER A 70 5.23 -0.74 11.67
CA SER A 70 5.14 -0.51 13.12
C SER A 70 4.82 -1.78 13.92
N ASP A 71 4.08 -2.72 13.31
CA ASP A 71 3.73 -4.02 13.91
C ASP A 71 4.72 -5.15 13.52
N VAL A 72 5.85 -4.83 12.89
CA VAL A 72 6.85 -5.84 12.51
C VAL A 72 7.69 -6.24 13.72
N SER A 73 7.73 -7.55 13.98
CA SER A 73 8.54 -8.18 15.00
C SER A 73 9.54 -9.16 14.39
N ILE A 74 10.43 -9.72 15.21
CA ILE A 74 11.37 -10.78 14.79
C ILE A 74 10.66 -12.05 14.27
N HIS A 75 9.38 -12.25 14.61
CA HIS A 75 8.56 -13.38 14.18
C HIS A 75 7.73 -13.07 12.94
N THR A 76 7.68 -11.81 12.52
CA THR A 76 6.92 -11.42 11.33
C THR A 76 7.60 -11.99 10.10
N TYR A 77 6.86 -12.79 9.34
CA TYR A 77 7.35 -13.36 8.09
C TYR A 77 7.31 -12.31 6.97
N ILE A 78 8.49 -11.89 6.50
CA ILE A 78 8.63 -10.98 5.36
C ILE A 78 9.27 -11.77 4.21
N SER A 79 8.49 -12.00 3.15
CA SER A 79 8.94 -12.78 1.99
C SER A 79 9.66 -11.90 0.97
N VAL A 80 10.97 -12.10 0.82
CA VAL A 80 11.78 -11.48 -0.26
C VAL A 80 11.22 -11.88 -1.62
N ARG A 81 10.84 -13.14 -1.79
CA ARG A 81 10.26 -13.64 -3.04
C ARG A 81 8.97 -12.90 -3.39
N LEU A 82 8.05 -12.74 -2.43
CA LEU A 82 6.81 -12.01 -2.68
C LEU A 82 7.08 -10.55 -3.09
N ALA A 83 7.99 -9.88 -2.37
CA ALA A 83 8.37 -8.51 -2.70
C ALA A 83 8.98 -8.42 -4.11
N GLN A 84 9.86 -9.35 -4.49
CA GLN A 84 10.45 -9.41 -5.82
C GLN A 84 9.40 -9.60 -6.92
N GLU A 85 8.45 -10.52 -6.74
CA GLU A 85 7.35 -10.76 -7.70
C GLU A 85 6.46 -9.52 -7.84
N ILE A 86 6.10 -8.89 -6.73
CA ILE A 86 5.32 -7.64 -6.72
C ILE A 86 6.06 -6.53 -7.48
N ILE A 87 7.35 -6.33 -7.21
CA ILE A 87 8.18 -5.34 -7.89
C ILE A 87 8.24 -5.62 -9.39
N HIS A 88 8.45 -6.88 -9.76
CA HIS A 88 8.49 -7.30 -11.16
C HIS A 88 7.16 -6.97 -11.87
N ILE A 89 6.03 -7.26 -11.22
CA ILE A 89 4.71 -6.96 -11.77
C ILE A 89 4.51 -5.45 -11.97
N LEU A 90 4.83 -4.64 -10.95
CA LEU A 90 4.65 -3.18 -11.03
C LEU A 90 5.49 -2.58 -12.15
N GLN A 91 6.75 -2.97 -12.25
CA GLN A 91 7.67 -2.38 -13.23
C GLN A 91 7.34 -2.77 -14.67
N ASN A 92 6.80 -3.96 -14.90
CA ASN A 92 6.53 -4.47 -16.26
C ASN A 92 5.09 -4.26 -16.72
N HIS A 93 4.12 -4.24 -15.81
CA HIS A 93 2.69 -4.19 -16.15
C HIS A 93 1.99 -2.91 -15.69
N TYR A 94 2.53 -2.23 -14.67
CA TYR A 94 1.95 -0.98 -14.14
C TYR A 94 3.01 0.14 -14.03
N PRO A 95 3.82 0.38 -15.08
CA PRO A 95 4.90 1.35 -15.02
C PRO A 95 4.35 2.76 -14.76
N GLY A 96 5.08 3.55 -13.96
CA GLY A 96 4.76 4.97 -13.73
C GLY A 96 3.60 5.24 -12.77
N ARG A 97 2.96 4.20 -12.20
CA ARG A 97 1.84 4.37 -11.26
C ARG A 97 2.25 4.85 -9.87
N LEU A 98 3.51 4.67 -9.46
CA LEU A 98 3.99 5.07 -8.13
C LEU A 98 4.56 6.49 -8.14
N THR A 99 3.92 7.42 -7.44
CA THR A 99 4.55 8.71 -7.13
C THR A 99 5.61 8.53 -6.05
N VAL A 100 5.23 8.01 -4.87
CA VAL A 100 6.15 7.77 -3.75
C VAL A 100 5.65 6.61 -2.90
N ALA A 101 6.60 5.79 -2.44
CA ALA A 101 6.39 4.77 -1.42
C ALA A 101 7.05 5.21 -0.11
N PHE A 102 6.24 5.42 0.92
CA PHE A 102 6.69 5.70 2.28
C PHE A 102 6.84 4.39 3.05
N LEU A 103 8.09 4.03 3.39
CA LEU A 103 8.40 2.96 4.32
C LEU A 103 8.35 3.54 5.73
N TYR A 104 7.21 3.36 6.39
CA TYR A 104 6.90 3.98 7.67
C TYR A 104 7.34 3.10 8.85
N ASN A 105 8.16 3.69 9.73
CA ASN A 105 8.70 3.10 10.94
C ASN A 105 9.37 1.72 10.76
N PRO A 106 10.22 1.49 9.73
CA PRO A 106 10.88 0.21 9.56
C PRO A 106 11.84 -0.08 10.73
N PRO A 107 11.87 -1.32 11.25
CA PRO A 107 12.81 -1.69 12.31
C PRO A 107 14.25 -1.65 11.78
N LYS A 108 15.24 -1.46 12.65
CA LYS A 108 16.66 -1.37 12.24
C LYS A 108 17.14 -2.57 11.42
N ILE A 109 16.62 -3.77 11.70
CA ILE A 109 16.94 -5.00 10.95
C ILE A 109 16.51 -4.93 9.46
N PHE A 110 15.58 -4.04 9.12
CA PHE A 110 15.07 -3.87 7.77
C PHE A 110 16.12 -3.33 6.79
N GLU A 111 17.20 -2.69 7.25
CA GLU A 111 18.26 -2.19 6.36
C GLU A 111 18.88 -3.31 5.50
N ALA A 112 19.08 -4.50 6.07
CA ALA A 112 19.60 -5.65 5.35
C ALA A 112 18.61 -6.15 4.29
N PHE A 113 17.33 -6.22 4.64
CA PHE A 113 16.26 -6.58 3.72
C PHE A 113 16.15 -5.56 2.58
N TRP A 114 16.18 -4.27 2.88
CA TRP A 114 16.12 -3.21 1.89
C TRP A 114 17.28 -3.26 0.90
N LYS A 115 18.50 -3.57 1.35
CA LYS A 115 19.66 -3.74 0.45
C LYS A 115 19.37 -4.79 -0.62
N VAL A 116 18.73 -5.90 -0.25
CA VAL A 116 18.33 -6.96 -1.20
C VAL A 116 17.23 -6.45 -2.13
N ILE A 117 16.16 -5.88 -1.58
CA ILE A 117 15.02 -5.38 -2.36
C ILE A 117 15.44 -4.31 -3.38
N LYS A 118 16.34 -3.41 -3.00
CA LYS A 118 16.83 -2.34 -3.86
C LYS A 118 17.48 -2.83 -5.16
N TYR A 119 18.06 -4.04 -5.20
CA TYR A 119 18.60 -4.61 -6.43
C TYR A 119 17.53 -4.96 -7.47
N PHE A 120 16.29 -5.17 -7.05
CA PHE A 120 15.17 -5.47 -7.95
C PHE A 120 14.44 -4.21 -8.43
N LEU A 121 14.66 -3.08 -7.76
CA LEU A 121 14.02 -1.81 -8.08
C LEU A 121 14.71 -1.12 -9.26
N ASP A 122 13.92 -0.63 -10.20
CA ASP A 122 14.41 0.31 -11.19
C ASP A 122 14.83 1.64 -10.50
N PRO A 123 15.71 2.45 -11.15
CA PRO A 123 16.22 3.69 -10.54
C PRO A 123 15.13 4.69 -10.13
N THR A 124 14.02 4.75 -10.87
CA THR A 124 12.92 5.67 -10.59
C THR A 124 12.18 5.24 -9.34
N THR A 125 11.78 3.96 -9.26
CA THR A 125 11.10 3.41 -8.08
C THR A 125 11.97 3.50 -6.83
N SER A 126 13.28 3.23 -6.97
CA SER A 126 14.22 3.38 -5.85
C SER A 126 14.31 4.83 -5.35
N LYS A 127 14.35 5.81 -6.25
CA LYS A 127 14.34 7.25 -5.90
C LYS A 127 13.01 7.69 -5.26
N ASN A 128 11.91 7.09 -5.71
CA ASN A 128 10.57 7.36 -5.20
C ASN A 128 10.27 6.59 -3.89
N THR A 129 11.24 5.89 -3.30
CA THR A 129 11.05 5.25 -2.00
C THR A 129 11.66 6.10 -0.88
N GLN A 130 10.85 6.42 0.13
CA GLN A 130 11.23 7.29 1.24
C GLN A 130 11.08 6.58 2.58
N PHE A 131 12.10 6.65 3.42
CA PHE A 131 12.07 6.11 4.78
C PHE A 131 11.51 7.17 5.73
N VAL A 132 10.50 6.80 6.52
CA VAL A 132 9.84 7.70 7.46
C VAL A 132 10.01 7.16 8.87
N TYR A 133 10.71 7.91 9.72
CA TYR A 133 10.88 7.59 11.14
C TYR A 133 10.08 8.59 11.98
N PRO A 134 9.08 8.17 12.77
CA PRO A 134 8.15 9.10 13.44
C PRO A 134 8.81 10.07 14.43
N LYS A 135 9.98 9.70 14.95
CA LYS A 135 10.77 10.53 15.89
C LYS A 135 11.77 11.45 15.20
N ASN A 136 11.92 11.35 13.88
CA ASN A 136 12.82 12.20 13.10
C ASN A 136 12.02 13.40 12.54
N LYS A 137 12.53 14.62 12.76
CA LYS A 137 11.84 15.85 12.36
C LYS A 137 11.67 15.96 10.83
N GLU A 138 12.69 15.61 10.05
CA GLU A 138 12.63 15.66 8.59
C GLU A 138 11.61 14.68 8.03
N SER A 139 11.52 13.47 8.60
CA SER A 139 10.48 12.50 8.26
C SER A 139 9.07 13.03 8.54
N VAL A 140 8.88 13.73 9.66
CA VAL A 140 7.59 14.35 10.00
C VAL A 140 7.23 15.47 9.03
N GLU A 141 8.18 16.36 8.70
CA GLU A 141 7.96 17.43 7.72
C GLU A 141 7.71 16.88 6.31
N LEU A 142 8.38 15.79 5.93
CA LEU A 142 8.13 15.08 4.68
C LEU A 142 6.69 14.54 4.63
N MET A 143 6.19 13.90 5.70
CA MET A 143 4.80 13.44 5.73
C MET A 143 3.81 14.61 5.62
N LYS A 144 4.08 15.73 6.32
CA LYS A 144 3.24 16.94 6.24
C LYS A 144 3.18 17.56 4.84
N SER A 145 4.27 17.47 4.06
CA SER A 145 4.31 18.02 2.71
C SER A 145 3.46 17.23 1.72
N TYR A 146 3.20 15.94 2.00
CA TYR A 146 2.33 15.09 1.18
C TYR A 146 0.91 14.99 1.70
N PHE A 147 0.70 15.04 3.02
CA PHE A 147 -0.60 14.76 3.63
C PHE A 147 -1.13 15.93 4.45
N ASP A 148 -2.45 16.07 4.45
CA ASP A 148 -3.15 16.85 5.46
C ASP A 148 -3.16 16.08 6.79
N MET A 149 -2.61 16.68 7.84
CA MET A 149 -2.46 16.01 9.13
C MET A 149 -3.80 15.78 9.83
N GLU A 150 -4.83 16.56 9.52
CA GLU A 150 -6.18 16.33 10.05
C GLU A 150 -6.85 15.09 9.45
N ASN A 151 -6.45 14.71 8.22
CA ASN A 151 -6.97 13.54 7.52
C ASN A 151 -6.04 12.32 7.61
N LEU A 152 -4.75 12.54 7.88
CA LEU A 152 -3.79 11.45 8.03
C LEU A 152 -4.04 10.70 9.36
N PRO A 153 -4.09 9.36 9.35
CA PRO A 153 -4.26 8.57 10.56
C PRO A 153 -3.17 8.80 11.61
N LYS A 154 -3.54 8.72 12.90
CA LYS A 154 -2.60 8.69 14.04
C LYS A 154 -1.51 7.62 13.91
N ALA A 155 -1.83 6.46 13.31
CA ALA A 155 -0.85 5.42 13.02
C ALA A 155 0.33 5.92 12.16
N PHE A 156 0.09 6.93 11.32
CA PHE A 156 1.08 7.56 10.44
C PHE A 156 1.51 8.96 10.91
N GLY A 157 1.22 9.30 12.17
CA GLY A 157 1.62 10.57 12.79
C GLY A 157 0.66 11.74 12.58
N GLY A 158 -0.51 11.51 11.99
CA GLY A 158 -1.57 12.53 11.87
C GLY A 158 -2.54 12.56 13.06
N ASN A 159 -3.67 13.23 12.86
CA ASN A 159 -4.68 13.50 13.89
C ASN A 159 -5.97 12.70 13.67
N ALA A 160 -6.18 12.14 12.47
CA ALA A 160 -7.36 11.33 12.17
C ALA A 160 -7.37 10.00 12.94
N THR A 161 -8.57 9.53 13.26
CA THR A 161 -8.76 8.18 13.78
C THR A 161 -9.00 7.26 12.59
N LEU A 162 -8.11 6.28 12.39
CA LEU A 162 -8.31 5.20 11.41
C LEU A 162 -8.58 3.91 12.15
N GLU A 163 -9.84 3.54 12.24
CA GLU A 163 -10.24 2.20 12.65
C GLU A 163 -10.42 1.36 11.39
N TYR A 164 -9.56 0.35 11.22
CA TYR A 164 -9.80 -0.63 10.16
C TYR A 164 -11.02 -1.45 10.57
N ASN A 165 -12.12 -1.27 9.84
CA ASN A 165 -13.31 -2.08 9.97
C ASN A 165 -13.40 -3.05 8.79
N HIS A 166 -13.24 -4.35 9.06
CA HIS A 166 -13.26 -5.38 8.02
C HIS A 166 -14.60 -5.45 7.28
N GLU A 167 -15.72 -5.14 7.96
CA GLU A 167 -17.04 -5.13 7.35
C GLU A 167 -17.19 -3.96 6.37
N GLU A 168 -16.71 -2.77 6.75
CA GLU A 168 -16.69 -1.59 5.88
C GLU A 168 -15.76 -1.79 4.69
N PHE A 169 -14.57 -2.35 4.93
CA PHE A 169 -13.65 -2.76 3.87
C PHE A 169 -14.34 -3.74 2.90
N SER A 170 -15.00 -4.78 3.40
CA SER A 170 -15.69 -5.76 2.57
C SER A 170 -16.83 -5.13 1.74
N LYS A 171 -17.56 -4.17 2.31
CA LYS A 171 -18.59 -3.40 1.58
C LYS A 171 -17.97 -2.58 0.44
N LEU A 172 -16.90 -1.84 0.71
CA LEU A 172 -16.17 -1.08 -0.30
C LEU A 172 -15.65 -1.97 -1.43
N MET A 173 -15.14 -3.15 -1.09
CA MET A 173 -14.65 -4.13 -2.07
C MET A 173 -15.78 -4.62 -2.98
N ALA A 174 -16.96 -4.89 -2.43
CA ALA A 174 -18.13 -5.30 -3.21
C ALA A 174 -18.66 -4.15 -4.10
N GLU A 175 -18.57 -2.90 -3.65
CA GLU A 175 -18.90 -1.72 -4.47
C GLU A 175 -17.90 -1.52 -5.61
N ASP A 176 -16.60 -1.67 -5.31
CA ASP A 176 -15.53 -1.61 -6.30
C ASP A 176 -15.66 -2.73 -7.35
N GLU A 177 -16.06 -3.94 -6.95
CA GLU A 177 -16.37 -5.04 -7.89
C GLU A 177 -17.49 -4.69 -8.86
N LYS A 178 -18.59 -4.09 -8.37
CA LYS A 178 -19.68 -3.62 -9.23
C LYS A 178 -19.21 -2.52 -10.17
N LYS A 179 -18.38 -1.59 -9.67
CA LYS A 179 -17.81 -0.52 -10.49
C LYS A 179 -16.90 -1.08 -11.58
N ALA A 180 -16.06 -2.05 -11.24
CA ALA A 180 -15.17 -2.73 -12.18
C ALA A 180 -15.98 -3.50 -13.24
N ALA A 181 -16.97 -4.27 -12.84
CA ALA A 181 -17.83 -5.03 -13.76
C ALA A 181 -18.55 -4.10 -14.75
N LYS A 182 -19.07 -2.96 -14.27
CA LYS A 182 -19.62 -1.91 -15.13
C LYS A 182 -18.61 -1.30 -16.08
N PHE A 183 -17.41 -1.01 -15.59
CA PHE A 183 -16.34 -0.39 -16.40
C PHE A 183 -15.87 -1.32 -17.52
N TRP A 184 -15.75 -2.62 -17.24
CA TRP A 184 -15.27 -3.63 -18.18
C TRP A 184 -16.37 -4.28 -19.02
N GLY A 185 -17.64 -3.93 -18.80
CA GLY A 185 -18.77 -4.49 -19.55
C GLY A 185 -19.11 -5.94 -19.21
N PHE A 186 -18.81 -6.37 -17.98
CA PHE A 186 -19.16 -7.71 -17.47
C PHE A 186 -20.54 -7.77 -16.79
N ASP A 187 -21.30 -6.66 -16.80
CA ASP A 187 -22.63 -6.54 -16.21
C ASP A 187 -23.77 -7.06 -17.12
N GLU A 188 -23.46 -7.63 -18.30
CA GLU A 188 -24.42 -8.30 -19.21
C GLU A 188 -24.51 -9.82 -18.99
#